data_AF-G0U7F8-F1
#
_entry.id   AF-G0U7F8-F1
#
_cell.length_a   1.000
_cell.length_b   1.000
_cell.length_c   1.000
_cell.angle_alpha   90.00
_cell.angle_beta   90.00
_cell.angle_gamma   90.00
#
_symmetry.space_group_name_H-M   'P 1'
#
loop_
_entity.id
_entity.type
_entity.pdbx_description
1 polymer ?
#
loop_
_entity_poly.entity_id
_entity_poly.type
_entity_poly.pdbx_seq_one_letter_code
_entity_poly.pdbx_strand_id
1 'polypeptide(L)'
;MNASSNTWTRRTARILPPSAAGPQTAREAPLEPREAESALIAATLANAQLRISKASALHHANEVAQLSSVRDTLEREVGQKERENREMMTVLEGRIIKEKQHGKNLTSQLEEMRSESDMRVKEAVSSMSQELKDRDELILTLKQRVELLERELESVLEFKHARDKYHAKMEVLDKAYAEEKLGREQDARHLRLELMEARVGFRAQSKMLMQQREKEVESMVRSRLKKKTREIEEQNKELLKEKVSLSLLADDMQLKTESLQNCNEELRRNKELATSIEAECFVRGAKQRHEISLLREQVKTAEDNLDAVVTQYEKRLQKQKDIHAAELDRLRSECRNVRFVAEELRRDLLKMRSISDKLVGQRTELENFFYQALAHVRREMLEERRAKNHSIGFQQPTKKPPYTARIKPHKEPLLIGDRGTQLALPVPSSRKVATEKVSWSSVDMAENGMGSNVPSLPMIAMGGGDVNPHGVYPSSVPQWSSPSSDAYEGDHYALVAEGSNLRRGELLSIPNAPKLKDLQSVEISQMSWSNKERVLQLLFNCLNKGNSVLKPTRLGSEDDAQFLSMLSSPTPDAHTFITE
;
A
#
# COMPACT_ATOMS: atom_id res chain seq x y z
N MET A 1 -48.15 12.59 -28.22
CA MET A 1 -48.78 13.71 -28.95
C MET A 1 -49.09 13.24 -30.37
N ASN A 2 -50.20 13.73 -30.94
CA ASN A 2 -50.62 13.66 -32.34
C ASN A 2 -50.62 12.24 -32.98
N ALA A 3 -51.73 11.51 -33.06
CA ALA A 3 -52.98 11.83 -33.77
C ALA A 3 -52.77 12.06 -35.29
N SER A 4 -53.11 11.04 -36.08
CA SER A 4 -53.31 11.14 -37.53
C SER A 4 -54.56 10.35 -37.92
N SER A 5 -55.70 11.05 -37.93
CA SER A 5 -56.84 10.65 -38.75
C SER A 5 -56.45 10.74 -40.22
N ASN A 6 -56.80 9.75 -41.05
CA ASN A 6 -57.23 10.02 -42.43
C ASN A 6 -57.96 8.82 -43.04
N THR A 7 -59.24 9.04 -43.32
CA THR A 7 -60.20 8.07 -43.86
C THR A 7 -60.46 8.33 -45.33
N TRP A 8 -59.86 7.57 -46.28
CA TRP A 8 -60.18 7.72 -47.71
C TRP A 8 -60.39 6.38 -48.46
N THR A 9 -61.57 6.31 -49.10
CA THR A 9 -61.91 5.68 -50.40
C THR A 9 -62.17 4.17 -50.60
N ARG A 10 -63.45 3.93 -50.96
CA ARG A 10 -63.98 3.27 -52.19
C ARG A 10 -64.26 1.75 -52.23
N ARG A 11 -65.55 1.47 -52.54
CA ARG A 11 -66.14 0.53 -53.55
C ARG A 11 -65.62 -0.93 -53.59
N THR A 12 -66.45 -1.98 -53.71
CA THR A 12 -67.65 -2.10 -54.54
C THR A 12 -68.56 -3.30 -54.15
N ALA A 13 -69.87 -3.13 -54.31
CA ALA A 13 -70.95 -4.10 -54.61
C ALA A 13 -70.77 -5.64 -54.39
N ARG A 14 -71.65 -6.20 -53.54
CA ARG A 14 -72.43 -7.46 -53.73
C ARG A 14 -73.78 -7.22 -53.00
N ILE A 15 -74.93 -7.08 -53.66
CA ILE A 15 -75.72 -8.12 -54.36
C ILE A 15 -75.98 -9.34 -53.46
N LEU A 16 -77.17 -9.37 -52.87
CA LEU A 16 -77.82 -10.56 -52.30
C LEU A 16 -78.95 -11.01 -53.26
N PRO A 17 -79.22 -12.32 -53.36
CA PRO A 17 -80.23 -12.90 -54.26
C PRO A 17 -81.67 -12.85 -53.67
N PRO A 18 -82.72 -13.09 -54.48
CA PRO A 18 -84.10 -12.89 -54.07
C PRO A 18 -84.67 -14.04 -53.20
N SER A 19 -85.56 -13.67 -52.28
CA SER A 19 -86.41 -14.62 -51.54
C SER A 19 -87.65 -14.97 -52.36
N ALA A 20 -88.09 -16.23 -52.27
CA ALA A 20 -89.29 -16.73 -52.93
C ALA A 20 -90.58 -16.30 -52.20
N ALA A 21 -91.66 -16.08 -52.97
CA ALA A 21 -93.06 -16.37 -52.62
C ALA A 21 -93.99 -16.14 -53.82
N GLY A 22 -95.03 -16.98 -53.99
CA GLY A 22 -96.23 -16.64 -54.78
C GLY A 22 -96.47 -17.45 -56.07
N PRO A 23 -97.30 -18.51 -56.03
CA PRO A 23 -97.90 -19.12 -57.22
C PRO A 23 -99.32 -18.57 -57.47
N GLN A 24 -99.73 -18.36 -58.73
CA GLN A 24 -101.17 -18.33 -59.09
C GLN A 24 -101.48 -18.50 -60.59
N THR A 25 -102.33 -19.49 -60.87
CA THR A 25 -103.41 -19.55 -61.89
C THR A 25 -103.14 -19.24 -63.37
N ALA A 26 -103.11 -20.33 -64.14
CA ALA A 26 -104.09 -20.69 -65.19
C ALA A 26 -104.49 -19.68 -66.29
N ARG A 27 -104.26 -20.09 -67.55
CA ARG A 27 -105.35 -20.30 -68.54
C ARG A 27 -104.86 -21.13 -69.72
N GLU A 28 -105.47 -22.30 -69.92
CA GLU A 28 -105.40 -23.04 -71.18
C GLU A 28 -106.42 -22.47 -72.17
N ALA A 29 -106.12 -22.57 -73.46
CA ALA A 29 -107.06 -22.33 -74.56
C ALA A 29 -106.93 -23.49 -75.58
N PRO A 30 -108.04 -23.98 -76.18
CA PRO A 30 -107.99 -25.22 -76.96
C PRO A 30 -107.51 -24.99 -78.40
N LEU A 31 -106.82 -25.98 -78.97
CA LEU A 31 -106.49 -26.05 -80.40
C LEU A 31 -107.02 -27.34 -81.04
N GLU A 32 -107.37 -27.22 -82.32
CA GLU A 32 -108.14 -28.17 -83.13
C GLU A 32 -107.36 -29.44 -83.56
N PRO A 33 -108.06 -30.53 -83.92
CA PRO A 33 -107.46 -31.85 -84.06
C PRO A 33 -106.89 -32.10 -85.47
N ARG A 34 -105.66 -31.61 -85.74
CA ARG A 34 -104.87 -32.11 -86.90
C ARG A 34 -103.33 -32.10 -86.76
N GLU A 35 -102.81 -31.85 -85.56
CA GLU A 35 -101.36 -31.68 -85.31
C GLU A 35 -100.70 -32.86 -84.55
N ALA A 36 -101.43 -33.97 -84.33
CA ALA A 36 -100.95 -35.08 -83.50
C ALA A 36 -99.68 -35.79 -84.03
N GLU A 37 -99.46 -35.81 -85.34
CA GLU A 37 -98.31 -36.48 -85.96
C GLU A 37 -97.04 -35.62 -85.94
N SER A 38 -97.16 -34.29 -86.07
CA SER A 38 -96.01 -33.38 -85.90
C SER A 38 -95.59 -33.31 -84.43
N ALA A 39 -96.55 -33.34 -83.50
CA ALA A 39 -96.30 -33.42 -82.06
C ALA A 39 -95.53 -34.68 -81.66
N LEU A 40 -95.76 -35.83 -82.30
CA LEU A 40 -95.05 -37.08 -82.00
C LEU A 40 -93.58 -37.06 -82.47
N ILE A 41 -93.32 -36.52 -83.68
CA ILE A 41 -91.95 -36.35 -84.20
C ILE A 41 -91.20 -35.30 -83.37
N ALA A 42 -91.85 -34.19 -83.03
CA ALA A 42 -91.32 -33.19 -82.10
C ALA A 42 -91.03 -33.80 -80.72
N ALA A 43 -91.92 -34.63 -80.18
CA ALA A 43 -91.74 -35.28 -78.88
C ALA A 43 -90.59 -36.31 -78.89
N THR A 44 -90.38 -37.05 -79.97
CA THR A 44 -89.26 -38.01 -80.07
C THR A 44 -87.91 -37.30 -80.24
N LEU A 45 -87.85 -36.24 -81.06
CA LEU A 45 -86.66 -35.41 -81.22
C LEU A 45 -86.36 -34.61 -79.94
N ALA A 46 -87.38 -34.07 -79.29
CA ALA A 46 -87.26 -33.44 -77.97
C ALA A 46 -86.82 -34.46 -76.90
N ASN A 47 -87.29 -35.71 -76.90
CA ASN A 47 -86.83 -36.73 -75.96
C ASN A 47 -85.37 -37.17 -76.23
N ALA A 48 -84.92 -37.18 -77.49
CA ALA A 48 -83.52 -37.41 -77.83
C ALA A 48 -82.65 -36.22 -77.36
N GLN A 49 -83.07 -34.99 -77.62
CA GLN A 49 -82.44 -33.78 -77.09
C GLN A 49 -82.48 -33.73 -75.55
N LEU A 50 -83.53 -34.23 -74.91
CA LEU A 50 -83.65 -34.33 -73.45
C LEU A 50 -82.69 -35.38 -72.87
N ARG A 51 -82.44 -36.49 -73.58
CA ARG A 51 -81.43 -37.48 -73.18
C ARG A 51 -80.01 -36.94 -73.36
N ILE A 52 -79.74 -36.24 -74.45
CA ILE A 52 -78.45 -35.57 -74.69
C ILE A 52 -78.24 -34.44 -73.66
N SER A 53 -79.26 -33.63 -73.39
CA SER A 53 -79.18 -32.54 -72.40
C SER A 53 -79.13 -33.06 -70.96
N LYS A 54 -79.74 -34.21 -70.66
CA LYS A 54 -79.61 -34.87 -69.35
C LYS A 54 -78.25 -35.56 -69.19
N ALA A 55 -77.68 -36.09 -70.27
CA ALA A 55 -76.33 -36.63 -70.27
C ALA A 55 -75.27 -35.53 -70.16
N SER A 56 -75.41 -34.41 -70.89
CA SER A 56 -74.53 -33.26 -70.75
C SER A 56 -74.75 -32.53 -69.42
N ALA A 57 -75.97 -32.43 -68.90
CA ALA A 57 -76.23 -31.91 -67.56
C ALA A 57 -75.63 -32.82 -66.46
N LEU A 58 -75.66 -34.15 -66.62
CA LEU A 58 -74.94 -35.06 -65.73
C LEU A 58 -73.42 -34.93 -65.87
N HIS A 59 -72.91 -34.74 -67.08
CA HIS A 59 -71.48 -34.52 -67.31
C HIS A 59 -71.03 -33.18 -66.69
N HIS A 60 -71.78 -32.10 -66.88
CA HIS A 60 -71.52 -30.80 -66.26
C HIS A 60 -71.77 -30.83 -64.75
N ALA A 61 -72.73 -31.61 -64.23
CA ALA A 61 -72.90 -31.79 -62.79
C ALA A 61 -71.71 -32.54 -62.17
N ASN A 62 -71.19 -33.58 -62.85
CA ASN A 62 -69.98 -34.30 -62.42
C ASN A 62 -68.72 -33.42 -62.55
N GLU A 63 -68.60 -32.64 -63.61
CA GLU A 63 -67.51 -31.68 -63.84
C GLU A 63 -67.55 -30.55 -62.81
N VAL A 64 -68.72 -29.98 -62.51
CA VAL A 64 -68.91 -29.00 -61.43
C VAL A 64 -68.63 -29.63 -60.06
N ALA A 65 -68.99 -30.90 -59.83
CA ALA A 65 -68.66 -31.62 -58.59
C ALA A 65 -67.14 -31.87 -58.46
N GLN A 66 -66.47 -32.24 -59.55
CA GLN A 66 -65.02 -32.37 -59.59
C GLN A 66 -64.34 -31.02 -59.36
N LEU A 67 -64.74 -29.97 -60.08
CA LEU A 67 -64.25 -28.60 -59.90
C LEU A 67 -64.51 -28.08 -58.49
N SER A 68 -65.66 -28.40 -57.86
CA SER A 68 -65.89 -28.05 -56.46
C SER A 68 -64.96 -28.82 -55.53
N SER A 69 -64.73 -30.12 -55.75
CA SER A 69 -63.77 -30.89 -54.94
C SER A 69 -62.33 -30.38 -55.09
N VAL A 70 -61.94 -29.95 -56.30
CA VAL A 70 -60.61 -29.38 -56.60
C VAL A 70 -60.47 -28.00 -55.98
N ARG A 71 -61.50 -27.15 -56.06
CA ARG A 71 -61.57 -25.87 -55.33
C ARG A 71 -61.43 -26.13 -53.83
N ASP A 72 -62.19 -27.07 -53.27
CA ASP A 72 -62.18 -27.35 -51.83
C ASP A 72 -60.85 -27.99 -51.36
N THR A 73 -60.11 -28.69 -52.24
CA THR A 73 -58.71 -29.08 -51.96
C THR A 73 -57.77 -27.87 -52.02
N LEU A 74 -57.88 -27.00 -53.02
CA LEU A 74 -57.04 -25.83 -53.16
C LEU A 74 -57.27 -24.81 -52.04
N GLU A 75 -58.51 -24.59 -51.61
CA GLU A 75 -58.84 -23.76 -50.44
C GLU A 75 -58.24 -24.33 -49.15
N ARG A 76 -58.23 -25.66 -48.98
CA ARG A 76 -57.55 -26.32 -47.86
C ARG A 76 -56.02 -26.19 -47.94
N GLU A 77 -55.41 -26.33 -49.12
CA GLU A 77 -53.97 -26.16 -49.30
C GLU A 77 -53.52 -24.71 -49.12
N VAL A 78 -54.26 -23.74 -49.66
CA VAL A 78 -54.01 -22.31 -49.46
C VAL A 78 -54.19 -21.96 -47.98
N GLY A 79 -55.30 -22.36 -47.36
CA GLY A 79 -55.55 -22.17 -45.93
C GLY A 79 -54.57 -22.93 -45.02
N GLN A 80 -53.86 -23.94 -45.52
CA GLN A 80 -52.75 -24.58 -44.82
C GLN A 80 -51.46 -23.79 -44.99
N LYS A 81 -51.06 -23.44 -46.22
CA LYS A 81 -49.87 -22.60 -46.47
C LYS A 81 -49.95 -21.24 -45.80
N GLU A 82 -51.14 -20.66 -45.67
CA GLU A 82 -51.36 -19.44 -44.90
C GLU A 82 -51.19 -19.63 -43.39
N ARG A 83 -51.52 -20.81 -42.84
CA ARG A 83 -51.24 -21.14 -41.43
C ARG A 83 -49.75 -21.33 -41.22
N GLU A 84 -49.10 -22.12 -42.08
CA GLU A 84 -47.66 -22.36 -42.05
C GLU A 84 -46.85 -21.05 -42.23
N ASN A 85 -47.26 -20.16 -43.14
CA ASN A 85 -46.66 -18.83 -43.27
C ASN A 85 -46.89 -17.95 -42.03
N ARG A 86 -48.08 -17.98 -41.42
CA ARG A 86 -48.36 -17.25 -40.17
C ARG A 86 -47.48 -17.76 -39.03
N GLU A 87 -47.34 -19.08 -38.88
CA GLU A 87 -46.46 -19.71 -37.89
C GLU A 87 -44.99 -19.35 -38.15
N MET A 88 -44.52 -19.41 -39.39
CA MET A 88 -43.17 -18.98 -39.76
C MET A 88 -42.93 -17.49 -39.44
N MET A 89 -43.91 -16.62 -39.74
CA MET A 89 -43.82 -15.19 -39.44
C MET A 89 -43.75 -14.93 -37.93
N THR A 90 -44.57 -15.58 -37.09
CA THR A 90 -44.48 -15.41 -35.64
C THR A 90 -43.16 -15.94 -35.06
N VAL A 91 -42.57 -17.00 -35.65
CA VAL A 91 -41.23 -17.49 -35.29
C VAL A 91 -40.14 -16.47 -35.66
N LEU A 92 -40.22 -15.87 -36.85
CA LEU A 92 -39.28 -14.84 -37.31
C LEU A 92 -39.40 -13.55 -36.50
N GLU A 93 -40.62 -13.08 -36.23
CA GLU A 93 -40.89 -11.94 -35.33
C GLU A 93 -40.36 -12.20 -33.92
N GLY A 94 -40.65 -13.38 -33.36
CA GLY A 94 -40.12 -13.81 -32.07
C GLY A 94 -38.58 -13.86 -32.03
N ARG A 95 -37.94 -14.26 -33.12
CA ARG A 95 -36.48 -14.23 -33.26
C ARG A 95 -35.95 -12.79 -33.34
N ILE A 96 -36.57 -11.92 -34.14
CA ILE A 96 -36.20 -10.50 -34.25
C ILE A 96 -36.36 -9.78 -32.91
N ILE A 97 -37.40 -10.10 -32.13
CA ILE A 97 -37.61 -9.55 -30.78
C ILE A 97 -36.49 -10.02 -29.84
N LYS A 98 -36.13 -11.31 -29.85
CA LYS A 98 -35.03 -11.86 -29.04
C LYS A 98 -33.68 -11.26 -29.42
N GLU A 99 -33.37 -11.13 -30.71
CA GLU A 99 -32.12 -10.52 -31.18
C GLU A 99 -32.07 -9.01 -30.84
N LYS A 100 -33.20 -8.27 -30.93
CA LYS A 100 -33.29 -6.88 -30.45
C LYS A 100 -33.12 -6.75 -28.94
N GLN A 101 -33.68 -7.67 -28.15
CA GLN A 101 -33.46 -7.72 -26.69
C GLN A 101 -32.00 -8.02 -26.35
N HIS A 102 -31.39 -9.01 -27.02
CA HIS A 102 -29.98 -9.34 -26.83
C HIS A 102 -29.06 -8.16 -27.21
N GLY A 103 -29.33 -7.48 -28.33
CA GLY A 103 -28.62 -6.27 -28.72
C GLY A 103 -28.72 -5.16 -27.69
N LYS A 104 -29.92 -4.90 -27.15
CA LYS A 104 -30.11 -3.93 -26.05
C LYS A 104 -29.31 -4.30 -24.80
N ASN A 105 -29.34 -5.57 -24.40
CA ASN A 105 -28.58 -6.03 -23.23
C ASN A 105 -27.06 -5.85 -23.46
N LEU A 106 -26.57 -6.16 -24.66
CA LEU A 106 -25.16 -6.01 -25.01
C LEU A 106 -24.73 -4.53 -25.05
N THR A 107 -25.58 -3.63 -25.55
CA THR A 107 -25.31 -2.19 -25.48
C THR A 107 -25.29 -1.66 -24.05
N SER A 108 -26.22 -2.12 -23.19
CA SER A 108 -26.24 -1.74 -21.77
C SER A 108 -24.99 -2.24 -21.04
N GLN A 109 -24.54 -3.47 -21.28
CA GLN A 109 -23.29 -4.00 -20.73
C GLN A 109 -22.05 -3.24 -21.21
N LEU A 110 -22.01 -2.81 -22.48
CA LEU A 110 -20.91 -1.99 -23.00
C LEU A 110 -20.92 -0.57 -22.41
N GLU A 111 -22.08 -0.02 -22.11
CA GLU A 111 -22.23 1.30 -21.47
C GLU A 111 -21.86 1.25 -19.98
N GLU A 112 -22.27 0.18 -19.27
CA GLU A 112 -21.87 -0.12 -17.89
C GLU A 112 -20.35 -0.31 -17.77
N MET A 113 -19.75 -1.17 -18.60
CA MET A 113 -18.29 -1.37 -18.64
C MET A 113 -17.50 -0.10 -18.99
N ARG A 114 -18.06 0.77 -19.84
CA ARG A 114 -17.46 2.08 -20.14
C ARG A 114 -17.54 3.00 -18.93
N SER A 115 -18.71 3.12 -18.31
CA SER A 115 -18.92 3.91 -17.09
C SER A 115 -17.98 3.48 -15.96
N GLU A 116 -17.85 2.17 -15.72
CA GLU A 116 -16.87 1.62 -14.78
C GLU A 116 -15.43 2.01 -15.15
N SER A 117 -15.05 1.90 -16.42
CA SER A 117 -13.70 2.27 -16.86
C SER A 117 -13.41 3.76 -16.70
N ASP A 118 -14.38 4.63 -17.02
CA ASP A 118 -14.28 6.07 -16.86
C ASP A 118 -14.20 6.47 -15.37
N MET A 119 -14.92 5.78 -14.49
CA MET A 119 -14.82 5.98 -13.04
C MET A 119 -13.44 5.59 -12.52
N ARG A 120 -12.92 4.41 -12.87
CA ARG A 120 -11.57 3.97 -12.47
C ARG A 120 -10.48 4.91 -13.00
N VAL A 121 -10.62 5.43 -14.22
CA VAL A 121 -9.69 6.41 -14.79
C VAL A 121 -9.78 7.75 -14.04
N LYS A 122 -10.98 8.24 -13.72
CA LYS A 122 -11.16 9.46 -12.91
C LYS A 122 -10.57 9.31 -11.51
N GLU A 123 -10.80 8.18 -10.85
CA GLU A 123 -10.23 7.87 -9.53
C GLU A 123 -8.70 7.83 -9.57
N ALA A 124 -8.11 7.14 -10.57
CA ALA A 124 -6.66 7.11 -10.75
C ALA A 124 -6.07 8.49 -11.06
N VAL A 125 -6.72 9.30 -11.90
CA VAL A 125 -6.29 10.68 -12.21
C VAL A 125 -6.41 11.59 -10.98
N SER A 126 -7.48 11.49 -10.21
CA SER A 126 -7.63 12.23 -8.94
C SER A 126 -6.57 11.83 -7.91
N SER A 127 -6.27 10.54 -7.78
CA SER A 127 -5.23 10.01 -6.89
C SER A 127 -3.84 10.54 -7.28
N MET A 128 -3.45 10.41 -8.56
CA MET A 128 -2.19 10.96 -9.05
C MET A 128 -2.14 12.49 -8.93
N SER A 129 -3.25 13.19 -9.15
CA SER A 129 -3.31 14.65 -8.99
C SER A 129 -3.17 15.09 -7.54
N GLN A 130 -3.56 14.26 -6.56
CA GLN A 130 -3.32 14.57 -5.15
C GLN A 130 -1.87 14.28 -4.79
N GLU A 131 -1.33 13.11 -5.17
CA GLU A 131 0.07 12.75 -4.93
C GLU A 131 1.07 13.76 -5.54
N LEU A 132 0.72 14.40 -6.66
CA LEU A 132 1.48 15.50 -7.24
C LEU A 132 1.45 16.77 -6.38
N LYS A 133 0.28 17.16 -5.84
CA LYS A 133 0.17 18.32 -4.93
C LYS A 133 0.96 18.08 -3.65
N ASP A 134 0.81 16.90 -3.04
CA ASP A 134 1.53 16.53 -1.81
C ASP A 134 3.06 16.60 -2.02
N ARG A 135 3.53 16.21 -3.23
CA ARG A 135 4.93 16.37 -3.64
C ARG A 135 5.34 17.82 -3.86
N ASP A 136 4.51 18.63 -4.50
CA ASP A 136 4.80 20.06 -4.73
C ASP A 136 4.85 20.83 -3.39
N GLU A 137 3.95 20.53 -2.45
CA GLU A 137 3.97 21.06 -1.08
C GLU A 137 5.24 20.64 -0.32
N LEU A 138 5.66 19.37 -0.42
CA LEU A 138 6.93 18.91 0.14
C LEU A 138 8.14 19.62 -0.51
N ILE A 139 8.12 19.84 -1.82
CA ILE A 139 9.17 20.60 -2.53
C ILE A 139 9.22 22.05 -2.04
N LEU A 140 8.08 22.69 -1.78
CA LEU A 140 8.02 24.05 -1.23
C LEU A 140 8.58 24.13 0.20
N THR A 141 8.21 23.20 1.09
CA THR A 141 8.76 23.17 2.46
C THR A 141 10.27 22.90 2.47
N LEU A 142 10.76 22.01 1.61
CA LEU A 142 12.20 21.75 1.46
C LEU A 142 12.95 22.98 0.92
N LYS A 143 12.41 23.70 -0.06
CA LYS A 143 12.99 24.97 -0.55
C LYS A 143 13.08 26.02 0.56
N GLN A 144 12.00 26.23 1.31
CA GLN A 144 11.99 27.14 2.46
C GLN A 144 13.04 26.77 3.51
N ARG A 145 13.26 25.46 3.75
CA ARG A 145 14.31 25.00 4.68
C ARG A 145 15.72 25.23 4.13
N VAL A 146 15.95 25.06 2.82
CA VAL A 146 17.23 25.39 2.18
C VAL A 146 17.52 26.89 2.31
N GLU A 147 16.56 27.77 1.97
CA GLU A 147 16.74 29.23 2.11
C GLU A 147 17.01 29.67 3.56
N LEU A 148 16.41 28.97 4.55
CA LEU A 148 16.72 29.20 5.97
C LEU A 148 18.15 28.81 6.31
N LEU A 149 18.61 27.65 5.85
CA LEU A 149 19.98 27.16 6.07
C LEU A 149 21.03 28.03 5.36
N GLU A 150 20.72 28.57 4.18
CA GLU A 150 21.56 29.53 3.46
C GLU A 150 21.73 30.82 4.27
N ARG A 151 20.63 31.38 4.80
CA ARG A 151 20.66 32.57 5.69
C ARG A 151 21.37 32.31 7.02
N GLU A 152 21.20 31.11 7.61
CA GLU A 152 21.97 30.68 8.79
C GLU A 152 23.48 30.60 8.48
N LEU A 153 23.87 30.07 7.31
CA LEU A 153 25.26 29.97 6.87
C LEU A 153 25.89 31.35 6.61
N GLU A 154 25.17 32.27 5.94
CA GLU A 154 25.61 33.66 5.73
C GLU A 154 25.90 34.35 7.07
N SER A 155 25.01 34.22 8.06
CA SER A 155 25.22 34.77 9.40
C SER A 155 26.45 34.18 10.11
N VAL A 156 26.71 32.88 9.97
CA VAL A 156 27.92 32.23 10.52
C VAL A 156 29.20 32.75 9.82
N LEU A 157 29.15 33.02 8.52
CA LEU A 157 30.28 33.62 7.79
C LEU A 157 30.54 35.06 8.24
N GLU A 158 29.49 35.89 8.38
CA GLU A 158 29.61 37.25 8.94
C GLU A 158 30.20 37.24 10.35
N PHE A 159 29.73 36.35 11.23
CA PHE A 159 30.27 36.19 12.57
C PHE A 159 31.76 35.81 12.55
N LYS A 160 32.15 34.87 11.68
CA LYS A 160 33.56 34.49 11.49
C LYS A 160 34.40 35.69 11.04
N HIS A 161 33.95 36.45 10.04
CA HIS A 161 34.65 37.64 9.57
C HIS A 161 34.76 38.73 10.65
N ALA A 162 33.71 38.92 11.47
CA ALA A 162 33.74 39.84 12.61
C ALA A 162 34.75 39.37 13.68
N ARG A 163 34.73 38.09 14.05
CA ARG A 163 35.66 37.47 15.00
C ARG A 163 37.12 37.63 14.54
N ASP A 164 37.40 37.31 13.27
CA ASP A 164 38.75 37.39 12.71
C ASP A 164 39.24 38.86 12.67
N LYS A 165 38.34 39.82 12.36
CA LYS A 165 38.59 41.26 12.44
C LYS A 165 38.87 41.75 13.88
N TYR A 166 38.21 41.17 14.89
CA TYR A 166 38.47 41.49 16.30
C TYR A 166 39.78 40.89 16.80
N HIS A 167 40.13 39.64 16.42
CA HIS A 167 41.44 39.06 16.72
C HIS A 167 42.58 39.89 16.13
N ALA A 168 42.50 40.27 14.85
CA ALA A 168 43.51 41.12 14.22
C ALA A 168 43.69 42.48 14.93
N LYS A 169 42.60 43.08 15.44
CA LYS A 169 42.68 44.29 16.26
C LYS A 169 43.33 44.03 17.63
N MET A 170 43.04 42.89 18.25
CA MET A 170 43.63 42.52 19.55
C MET A 170 45.14 42.32 19.41
N GLU A 171 45.59 41.57 18.40
CA GLU A 171 47.03 41.39 18.14
C GLU A 171 47.78 42.70 17.89
N VAL A 172 47.14 43.69 17.26
CA VAL A 172 47.73 45.03 17.06
C VAL A 172 47.82 45.79 18.38
N LEU A 173 46.80 45.72 19.24
CA LEU A 173 46.82 46.33 20.57
C LEU A 173 47.84 45.66 21.50
N ASP A 174 47.95 44.34 21.48
CA ASP A 174 48.92 43.58 22.27
C ASP A 174 50.37 43.93 21.86
N LYS A 175 50.63 44.06 20.56
CA LYS A 175 51.93 44.53 20.03
C LYS A 175 52.23 45.96 20.48
N ALA A 176 51.28 46.88 20.31
CA ALA A 176 51.44 48.27 20.74
C ALA A 176 51.67 48.40 22.26
N TYR A 177 50.97 47.62 23.07
CA TYR A 177 51.17 47.57 24.53
C TYR A 177 52.55 47.00 24.90
N ALA A 178 53.01 45.96 24.21
CA ALA A 178 54.35 45.40 24.43
C ALA A 178 55.47 46.39 24.06
N GLU A 179 55.32 47.10 22.94
CA GLU A 179 56.22 48.17 22.51
C GLU A 179 56.23 49.35 23.50
N GLU A 180 55.06 49.82 23.93
CA GLU A 180 54.94 50.93 24.89
C GLU A 180 55.51 50.56 26.27
N LYS A 181 55.31 49.31 26.71
CA LYS A 181 55.94 48.78 27.93
C LYS A 181 57.47 48.75 27.80
N LEU A 182 58.00 48.26 26.67
CA LEU A 182 59.43 48.24 26.41
C LEU A 182 60.03 49.66 26.38
N GLY A 183 59.34 50.62 25.77
CA GLY A 183 59.71 52.04 25.77
C GLY A 183 59.80 52.61 27.19
N ARG A 184 58.75 52.44 28.00
CA ARG A 184 58.76 52.87 29.42
C ARG A 184 59.90 52.24 30.22
N GLU A 185 60.23 50.98 29.98
CA GLU A 185 61.37 50.32 30.62
C GLU A 185 62.72 50.93 30.20
N GLN A 186 62.87 51.34 28.94
CA GLN A 186 64.07 52.02 28.44
C GLN A 186 64.19 53.42 29.03
N ASP A 187 63.11 54.21 29.01
CA ASP A 187 63.06 55.57 29.60
C ASP A 187 63.38 55.54 31.10
N ALA A 188 62.81 54.59 31.84
CA ALA A 188 63.08 54.42 33.26
C ALA A 188 64.55 54.05 33.55
N ARG A 189 65.19 53.25 32.68
CA ARG A 189 66.62 52.95 32.76
C ARG A 189 67.47 54.18 32.44
N HIS A 190 67.11 54.96 31.43
CA HIS A 190 67.81 56.17 31.03
C HIS A 190 67.76 57.24 32.13
N LEU A 191 66.57 57.60 32.62
CA LEU A 191 66.39 58.57 33.71
C LEU A 191 67.11 58.14 35.00
N ARG A 192 67.14 56.83 35.29
CA ARG A 192 67.91 56.29 36.43
C ARG A 192 69.42 56.49 36.27
N LEU A 193 69.96 56.39 35.06
CA LEU A 193 71.37 56.67 34.79
C LEU A 193 71.68 58.15 34.93
N GLU A 194 70.87 59.05 34.35
CA GLU A 194 71.03 60.50 34.46
C GLU A 194 70.98 60.97 35.93
N LEU A 195 69.99 60.50 36.71
CA LEU A 195 69.88 60.82 38.12
C LEU A 195 71.05 60.27 38.95
N MET A 196 71.60 59.11 38.56
CA MET A 196 72.80 58.56 39.20
C MET A 196 74.03 59.41 38.90
N GLU A 197 74.22 59.81 37.64
CA GLU A 197 75.31 60.68 37.20
C GLU A 197 75.26 62.04 37.91
N ALA A 198 74.10 62.71 37.90
CA ALA A 198 73.90 63.98 38.59
C ALA A 198 74.17 63.86 40.11
N ARG A 199 73.67 62.80 40.75
CA ARG A 199 73.92 62.53 42.19
C ARG A 199 75.39 62.28 42.50
N VAL A 200 76.13 61.62 41.62
CA VAL A 200 77.58 61.42 41.75
C VAL A 200 78.32 62.75 41.57
N GLY A 201 77.95 63.55 40.57
CA GLY A 201 78.50 64.89 40.31
C GLY A 201 78.35 65.82 41.50
N PHE A 202 77.14 65.99 42.03
CA PHE A 202 76.88 66.82 43.21
C PHE A 202 77.64 66.34 44.46
N ARG A 203 77.76 65.01 44.66
CA ARG A 203 78.55 64.44 45.76
C ARG A 203 80.05 64.73 45.61
N ALA A 204 80.59 64.66 44.40
CA ALA A 204 81.98 65.00 44.13
C ALA A 204 82.25 66.50 44.35
N GLN A 205 81.38 67.37 43.84
CA GLN A 205 81.48 68.82 44.01
C GLN A 205 81.37 69.24 45.49
N SER A 206 80.41 68.67 46.23
CA SER A 206 80.24 68.93 47.67
C SER A 206 81.47 68.49 48.48
N LYS A 207 82.02 67.30 48.20
CA LYS A 207 83.27 66.82 48.85
C LYS A 207 84.46 67.73 48.55
N MET A 208 84.62 68.19 47.31
CA MET A 208 85.66 69.14 46.91
C MET A 208 85.58 70.44 47.72
N LEU A 209 84.40 71.06 47.80
CA LEU A 209 84.18 72.31 48.54
C LEU A 209 84.39 72.13 50.05
N MET A 210 83.97 71.00 50.62
CA MET A 210 84.21 70.68 52.03
C MET A 210 85.70 70.51 52.33
N GLN A 211 86.45 69.77 51.51
CA GLN A 211 87.89 69.59 51.67
C GLN A 211 88.69 70.90 51.50
N GLN A 212 88.24 71.81 50.64
CA GLN A 212 88.83 73.15 50.51
C GLN A 212 88.65 73.95 51.81
N ARG A 213 87.41 74.07 52.31
CA ARG A 213 87.11 74.75 53.58
C ARG A 213 87.82 74.12 54.78
N GLU A 214 87.88 72.79 54.84
CA GLU A 214 88.59 72.06 55.89
C GLU A 214 90.08 72.43 55.90
N LYS A 215 90.75 72.41 54.75
CA LYS A 215 92.17 72.84 54.62
C LYS A 215 92.39 74.30 54.98
N GLU A 216 91.49 75.20 54.58
CA GLU A 216 91.53 76.62 54.94
C GLU A 216 91.42 76.81 56.46
N VAL A 217 90.45 76.16 57.09
CA VAL A 217 90.25 76.19 58.54
C VAL A 217 91.44 75.57 59.27
N GLU A 218 91.92 74.39 58.87
CA GLU A 218 93.12 73.76 59.43
C GLU A 218 94.34 74.69 59.36
N SER A 219 94.56 75.38 58.23
CA SER A 219 95.65 76.33 58.05
C SER A 219 95.53 77.54 59.01
N MET A 220 94.33 78.12 59.11
CA MET A 220 94.04 79.22 60.05
C MET A 220 94.19 78.80 61.52
N VAL A 221 93.81 77.56 61.85
CA VAL A 221 93.90 77.02 63.22
C VAL A 221 95.36 76.72 63.59
N ARG A 222 96.09 76.00 62.73
CA ARG A 222 97.51 75.66 62.93
C ARG A 222 98.39 76.91 63.10
N SER A 223 98.11 77.97 62.35
CA SER A 223 98.88 79.23 62.42
C SER A 223 98.59 80.07 63.66
N ARG A 224 97.41 79.93 64.30
CA ARG A 224 96.97 80.78 65.42
C ARG A 224 97.06 80.13 66.80
N LEU A 225 97.12 78.79 66.91
CA LEU A 225 97.06 78.09 68.20
C LEU A 225 98.44 77.75 68.81
N LYS A 226 98.55 78.01 70.12
CA LYS A 226 99.67 77.63 71.01
C LYS A 226 99.64 76.12 71.31
N LYS A 227 100.75 75.52 71.75
CA LYS A 227 100.86 74.05 71.93
C LYS A 227 99.73 73.44 72.79
N LYS A 228 99.46 74.00 73.98
CA LYS A 228 98.41 73.50 74.89
C LYS A 228 96.99 73.57 74.27
N THR A 229 96.70 74.57 73.43
CA THR A 229 95.40 74.63 72.75
C THR A 229 95.28 73.61 71.62
N ARG A 230 96.39 73.12 71.04
CA ARG A 230 96.37 72.01 70.05
C ARG A 230 96.08 70.66 70.72
N GLU A 231 96.60 70.43 71.93
CA GLU A 231 96.31 69.20 72.69
C GLU A 231 94.82 69.11 73.05
N ILE A 232 94.20 70.23 73.44
CA ILE A 232 92.75 70.33 73.66
C ILE A 232 91.97 70.19 72.33
N GLU A 233 92.50 70.71 71.22
CA GLU A 233 91.90 70.55 69.88
C GLU A 233 91.87 69.08 69.45
N GLU A 234 92.94 68.30 69.68
CA GLU A 234 92.95 66.87 69.35
C GLU A 234 91.98 66.06 70.24
N GLN A 235 91.88 66.35 71.54
CA GLN A 235 90.85 65.75 72.40
C GLN A 235 89.44 66.10 71.92
N ASN A 236 89.20 67.34 71.52
CA ASN A 236 87.94 67.75 70.92
C ASN A 236 87.68 67.07 69.57
N LYS A 237 88.71 66.75 68.77
CA LYS A 237 88.57 65.95 67.53
C LYS A 237 88.18 64.50 67.83
N GLU A 238 88.72 63.88 68.88
CA GLU A 238 88.29 62.54 69.30
C GLU A 238 86.84 62.53 69.80
N LEU A 239 86.47 63.47 70.67
CA LEU A 239 85.07 63.63 71.11
C LEU A 239 84.13 63.96 69.95
N LEU A 240 84.59 64.69 68.94
CA LEU A 240 83.80 64.97 67.73
C LEU A 240 83.64 63.73 66.84
N LYS A 241 84.68 62.88 66.71
CA LYS A 241 84.57 61.57 66.04
C LYS A 241 83.55 60.68 66.75
N GLU A 242 83.62 60.57 68.07
CA GLU A 242 82.67 59.80 68.87
C GLU A 242 81.24 60.36 68.73
N LYS A 243 81.07 61.68 68.85
CA LYS A 243 79.77 62.33 68.63
C LYS A 243 79.21 62.06 67.22
N VAL A 244 80.04 62.09 66.18
CA VAL A 244 79.62 61.75 64.82
C VAL A 244 79.23 60.28 64.72
N SER A 245 79.99 59.36 65.32
CA SER A 245 79.66 57.92 65.35
C SER A 245 78.33 57.65 66.08
N LEU A 246 78.07 58.32 67.21
CA LEU A 246 76.81 58.22 67.95
C LEU A 246 75.64 58.86 67.19
N SER A 247 75.87 59.98 66.49
CA SER A 247 74.85 60.60 65.61
C SER A 247 74.49 59.67 64.46
N LEU A 248 75.48 59.08 63.78
CA LEU A 248 75.24 58.11 62.69
C LEU A 248 74.46 56.88 63.19
N LEU A 249 74.76 56.39 64.39
CA LEU A 249 73.99 55.29 64.99
C LEU A 249 72.56 55.71 65.32
N ALA A 250 72.33 56.94 65.79
CA ALA A 250 70.99 57.47 66.05
C ALA A 250 70.19 57.63 64.74
N ASP A 251 70.81 58.17 63.69
CA ASP A 251 70.22 58.32 62.35
C ASP A 251 69.87 56.95 61.76
N ASP A 252 70.77 55.96 61.84
CA ASP A 252 70.53 54.56 61.42
C ASP A 252 69.35 53.93 62.17
N MET A 253 69.20 54.22 63.47
CA MET A 253 68.08 53.73 64.28
C MET A 253 66.77 54.44 63.94
N GLN A 254 66.79 55.75 63.65
CA GLN A 254 65.62 56.47 63.15
C GLN A 254 65.17 55.92 61.80
N LEU A 255 66.07 55.77 60.83
CA LEU A 255 65.78 55.19 59.51
C LEU A 255 65.20 53.78 59.59
N LYS A 256 65.71 52.93 60.51
CA LYS A 256 65.11 51.60 60.77
C LYS A 256 63.70 51.71 61.36
N THR A 257 63.47 52.68 62.25
CA THR A 257 62.15 52.88 62.88
C THR A 257 61.13 53.38 61.87
N GLU A 258 61.50 54.35 61.01
CA GLU A 258 60.69 54.83 59.89
C GLU A 258 60.41 53.71 58.87
N SER A 259 61.42 52.91 58.52
CA SER A 259 61.26 51.77 57.61
C SER A 259 60.30 50.71 58.17
N LEU A 260 60.40 50.39 59.46
CA LEU A 260 59.46 49.49 60.14
C LEU A 260 58.05 50.07 60.24
N GLN A 261 57.90 51.38 60.48
CA GLN A 261 56.61 52.06 60.48
C GLN A 261 55.96 51.99 59.09
N ASN A 262 56.69 52.37 58.03
CA ASN A 262 56.21 52.32 56.65
C ASN A 262 55.78 50.91 56.25
N CYS A 263 56.57 49.89 56.62
CA CYS A 263 56.21 48.48 56.40
C CYS A 263 54.96 48.07 57.19
N ASN A 264 54.77 48.54 58.41
CA ASN A 264 53.56 48.29 59.20
C ASN A 264 52.32 48.93 58.57
N GLU A 265 52.43 50.16 58.06
CA GLU A 265 51.35 50.84 57.33
C GLU A 265 51.00 50.12 56.02
N GLU A 266 52.00 49.68 55.25
CA GLU A 266 51.80 48.90 54.03
C GLU A 266 51.11 47.55 54.34
N LEU A 267 51.55 46.84 55.38
CA LEU A 267 50.90 45.60 55.83
C LEU A 267 49.45 45.83 56.29
N ARG A 268 49.12 46.97 56.90
CA ARG A 268 47.73 47.32 57.25
C ARG A 268 46.88 47.55 56.01
N ARG A 269 47.35 48.36 55.05
CA ARG A 269 46.66 48.61 53.77
C ARG A 269 46.44 47.30 53.01
N ASN A 270 47.46 46.44 52.94
CA ASN A 270 47.36 45.13 52.28
C ASN A 270 46.38 44.19 52.99
N LYS A 271 46.31 44.21 54.34
CA LYS A 271 45.31 43.47 55.11
C LYS A 271 43.90 43.97 54.84
N GLU A 272 43.68 45.29 54.84
CA GLU A 272 42.37 45.90 54.57
C GLU A 272 41.90 45.55 53.15
N LEU A 273 42.77 45.68 52.15
CA LEU A 273 42.50 45.26 50.77
C LEU A 273 42.16 43.76 50.68
N ALA A 274 42.94 42.89 51.32
CA ALA A 274 42.65 41.46 51.36
C ALA A 274 41.26 41.16 51.96
N THR A 275 40.91 41.79 53.09
CA THR A 275 39.58 41.61 53.70
C THR A 275 38.44 42.15 52.83
N SER A 276 38.67 43.21 52.05
CA SER A 276 37.69 43.72 51.08
C SER A 276 37.48 42.75 49.92
N ILE A 277 38.57 42.15 49.40
CA ILE A 277 38.52 41.14 48.32
C ILE A 277 37.82 39.88 48.82
N GLU A 278 38.11 39.40 50.02
CA GLU A 278 37.42 38.26 50.65
C GLU A 278 35.91 38.50 50.77
N ALA A 279 35.50 39.69 51.21
CA ALA A 279 34.09 40.08 51.31
C ALA A 279 33.40 40.14 49.93
N GLU A 280 34.04 40.72 48.91
CA GLU A 280 33.52 40.71 47.55
C GLU A 280 33.40 39.30 46.96
N CYS A 281 34.42 38.46 47.14
CA CYS A 281 34.41 37.06 46.70
C CYS A 281 33.28 36.28 47.37
N PHE A 282 33.03 36.51 48.66
CA PHE A 282 31.90 35.90 49.38
C PHE A 282 30.54 36.33 48.78
N VAL A 283 30.36 37.62 48.49
CA VAL A 283 29.12 38.15 47.87
C VAL A 283 28.94 37.61 46.45
N ARG A 284 29.99 37.57 45.62
CA ARG A 284 29.94 36.98 44.27
C ARG A 284 29.61 35.49 44.32
N GLY A 285 30.25 34.74 45.21
CA GLY A 285 29.96 33.32 45.42
C GLY A 285 28.54 33.06 45.94
N ALA A 286 27.98 33.94 46.77
CA ALA A 286 26.58 33.86 47.19
C ALA A 286 25.60 34.08 46.02
N LYS A 287 25.86 35.08 45.17
CA LYS A 287 25.07 35.32 43.94
C LYS A 287 25.12 34.14 42.98
N GLN A 288 26.32 33.62 42.69
CA GLN A 288 26.51 32.45 41.84
C GLN A 288 25.82 31.20 42.39
N ARG A 289 25.86 30.95 43.70
CA ARG A 289 25.12 29.84 44.33
C ARG A 289 23.60 29.98 44.15
N HIS A 290 23.06 31.20 44.25
CA HIS A 290 21.65 31.46 44.02
C HIS A 290 21.24 31.26 42.55
N GLU A 291 22.04 31.76 41.61
CA GLU A 291 21.85 31.55 40.16
C GLU A 291 21.92 30.07 39.77
N ILE A 292 22.92 29.34 40.27
CA ILE A 292 23.02 27.88 40.09
C ILE A 292 21.80 27.15 40.69
N SER A 293 21.26 27.61 41.81
CA SER A 293 20.04 27.05 42.40
C SER A 293 18.81 27.28 41.50
N LEU A 294 18.65 28.50 40.97
CA LEU A 294 17.55 28.85 40.07
C LEU A 294 17.63 28.06 38.75
N LEU A 295 18.82 27.93 38.16
CA LEU A 295 19.04 27.14 36.95
C LEU A 295 18.76 25.64 37.19
N ARG A 296 19.13 25.10 38.36
CA ARG A 296 18.78 23.72 38.73
C ARG A 296 17.28 23.51 38.90
N GLU A 297 16.58 24.48 39.48
CA GLU A 297 15.12 24.44 39.59
C GLU A 297 14.46 24.49 38.21
N GLN A 298 14.93 25.37 37.31
CA GLN A 298 14.47 25.42 35.92
C GLN A 298 14.71 24.11 35.16
N VAL A 299 15.92 23.55 35.23
CA VAL A 299 16.24 22.24 34.63
C VAL A 299 15.30 21.17 35.17
N LYS A 300 15.11 21.08 36.49
CA LYS A 300 14.19 20.12 37.09
C LYS A 300 12.75 20.30 36.58
N THR A 301 12.24 21.53 36.49
CA THR A 301 10.88 21.74 35.94
C THR A 301 10.78 21.37 34.46
N ALA A 302 11.86 21.48 33.68
CA ALA A 302 11.90 21.02 32.30
C ALA A 302 11.93 19.48 32.20
N GLU A 303 12.69 18.82 33.09
CA GLU A 303 12.72 17.35 33.24
C GLU A 303 11.34 16.81 33.65
N ASP A 304 10.72 17.34 34.72
CA ASP A 304 9.38 16.97 35.18
C ASP A 304 8.31 17.14 34.06
N ASN A 305 8.43 18.21 33.25
CA ASN A 305 7.55 18.44 32.09
C ASN A 305 7.80 17.44 30.94
N LEU A 306 9.06 17.08 30.66
CA LEU A 306 9.40 16.08 29.66
C LEU A 306 8.89 14.69 30.07
N ASP A 307 9.06 14.29 31.33
CA ASP A 307 8.54 13.02 31.85
C ASP A 307 7.00 12.97 31.80
N ALA A 308 6.32 14.08 32.10
CA ALA A 308 4.88 14.20 31.93
C ALA A 308 4.44 14.04 30.46
N VAL A 309 5.25 14.51 29.50
CA VAL A 309 4.99 14.34 28.05
C VAL A 309 5.30 12.91 27.60
N VAL A 310 6.42 12.31 28.01
CA VAL A 310 6.80 10.92 27.69
C VAL A 310 5.73 9.96 28.19
N THR A 311 5.32 10.06 29.46
CA THR A 311 4.27 9.20 30.03
C THR A 311 2.90 9.38 29.36
N GLN A 312 2.60 10.57 28.80
CA GLN A 312 1.42 10.76 27.95
C GLN A 312 1.55 10.06 26.59
N TYR A 313 2.72 10.14 25.94
CA TYR A 313 2.98 9.42 24.69
C TYR A 313 2.94 7.90 24.87
N GLU A 314 3.52 7.36 25.94
CA GLU A 314 3.45 5.94 26.28
C GLU A 314 2.00 5.48 26.50
N LYS A 315 1.18 6.26 27.22
CA LYS A 315 -0.26 5.97 27.39
C LYS A 315 -1.02 6.01 26.06
N ARG A 316 -0.70 6.93 25.14
CA ARG A 316 -1.30 6.98 23.80
C ARG A 316 -0.88 5.76 22.96
N LEU A 317 0.40 5.40 22.98
CA LEU A 317 0.95 4.24 22.28
C LEU A 317 0.35 2.93 22.80
N GLN A 318 0.16 2.80 24.12
CA GLN A 318 -0.49 1.63 24.70
C GLN A 318 -1.95 1.53 24.26
N LYS A 319 -2.72 2.62 24.31
CA LYS A 319 -4.09 2.65 23.78
C LYS A 319 -4.17 2.24 22.30
N GLN A 320 -3.24 2.69 21.46
CA GLN A 320 -3.17 2.25 20.06
C GLN A 320 -2.86 0.75 19.92
N LYS A 321 -1.94 0.21 20.73
CA LYS A 321 -1.67 -1.24 20.77
C LYS A 321 -2.92 -2.03 21.17
N ASP A 322 -3.64 -1.57 22.19
CA ASP A 322 -4.87 -2.23 22.68
C ASP A 322 -5.99 -2.20 21.63
N ILE A 323 -6.15 -1.07 20.92
CA ILE A 323 -7.11 -0.92 19.80
C ILE A 323 -6.76 -1.88 18.66
N HIS A 324 -5.50 -1.91 18.21
CA HIS A 324 -5.08 -2.81 17.13
C HIS A 324 -5.13 -4.30 17.53
N ALA A 325 -4.88 -4.63 18.81
CA ALA A 325 -5.08 -5.98 19.32
C ALA A 325 -6.56 -6.40 19.23
N ALA A 326 -7.48 -5.53 19.66
CA ALA A 326 -8.92 -5.78 19.56
C ALA A 326 -9.40 -5.89 18.09
N GLU A 327 -8.88 -5.07 17.19
CA GLU A 327 -9.16 -5.14 15.75
C GLU A 327 -8.67 -6.46 15.13
N LEU A 328 -7.44 -6.89 15.45
CA LEU A 328 -6.89 -8.17 15.01
C LEU A 328 -7.71 -9.35 15.52
N ASP A 329 -8.18 -9.32 16.77
CA ASP A 329 -9.04 -10.38 17.31
C ASP A 329 -10.44 -10.37 16.71
N ARG A 330 -10.97 -9.20 16.33
CA ARG A 330 -12.20 -9.06 15.53
C ARG A 330 -12.03 -9.74 14.18
N LEU A 331 -11.00 -9.36 13.41
CA LEU A 331 -10.68 -9.95 12.10
C LEU A 331 -10.41 -11.47 12.19
N ARG A 332 -9.72 -11.94 13.24
CA ARG A 332 -9.54 -13.38 13.52
C ARG A 332 -10.85 -14.10 13.80
N SER A 333 -11.86 -13.44 14.36
CA SER A 333 -13.20 -14.03 14.55
C SER A 333 -13.99 -14.07 13.24
N GLU A 334 -13.95 -12.98 12.45
CA GLU A 334 -14.54 -12.93 11.10
C GLU A 334 -13.95 -14.00 10.16
N CYS A 335 -12.62 -14.14 10.10
CA CYS A 335 -11.96 -15.20 9.33
C CYS A 335 -12.35 -16.61 9.78
N ARG A 336 -12.59 -16.85 11.09
CA ARG A 336 -13.07 -18.14 11.59
C ARG A 336 -14.52 -18.40 11.15
N ASN A 337 -15.38 -17.39 11.23
CA ASN A 337 -16.77 -17.48 10.79
C ASN A 337 -16.87 -17.76 9.28
N VAL A 338 -16.09 -17.05 8.46
CA VAL A 338 -16.05 -17.28 7.00
C VAL A 338 -15.53 -18.68 6.66
N ARG A 339 -14.51 -19.18 7.37
CA ARG A 339 -14.06 -20.58 7.21
C ARG A 339 -15.14 -21.59 7.57
N PHE A 340 -15.84 -21.40 8.68
CA PHE A 340 -16.94 -22.26 9.10
C PHE A 340 -18.06 -22.32 8.05
N VAL A 341 -18.49 -21.17 7.53
CA VAL A 341 -19.51 -21.09 6.46
C VAL A 341 -19.02 -21.74 5.16
N ALA A 342 -17.75 -21.54 4.78
CA ALA A 342 -17.17 -22.16 3.60
C ALA A 342 -17.06 -23.69 3.72
N GLU A 343 -16.75 -24.21 4.91
CA GLU A 343 -16.75 -25.64 5.21
C GLU A 343 -18.17 -26.23 5.22
N GLU A 344 -19.15 -25.50 5.72
CA GLU A 344 -20.57 -25.89 5.68
C GLU A 344 -21.10 -25.97 4.25
N LEU A 345 -20.86 -24.93 3.44
CA LEU A 345 -21.19 -24.95 2.01
C LEU A 345 -20.48 -26.09 1.27
N ARG A 346 -19.22 -26.39 1.62
CA ARG A 346 -18.49 -27.54 1.08
C ARG A 346 -19.12 -28.88 1.48
N ARG A 347 -19.56 -29.03 2.74
CA ARG A 347 -20.30 -30.21 3.20
C ARG A 347 -21.59 -30.38 2.40
N ASP A 348 -22.32 -29.30 2.14
CA ASP A 348 -23.58 -29.35 1.38
C ASP A 348 -23.39 -29.60 -0.12
N LEU A 349 -22.35 -29.04 -0.74
CA LEU A 349 -21.95 -29.39 -2.12
C LEU A 349 -21.59 -30.87 -2.24
N LEU A 350 -20.90 -31.46 -1.24
CA LEU A 350 -20.61 -32.88 -1.20
C LEU A 350 -21.88 -33.73 -1.03
N LYS A 351 -22.84 -33.31 -0.19
CA LYS A 351 -24.17 -33.96 -0.08
C LYS A 351 -24.89 -33.92 -1.43
N MET A 352 -25.00 -32.74 -2.06
CA MET A 352 -25.66 -32.58 -3.37
C MET A 352 -24.99 -33.40 -4.47
N ARG A 353 -23.65 -33.49 -4.47
CA ARG A 353 -22.92 -34.37 -5.38
C ARG A 353 -23.27 -35.83 -5.13
N SER A 354 -23.28 -36.29 -3.87
CA SER A 354 -23.67 -37.67 -3.54
C SER A 354 -25.11 -38.02 -3.93
N ILE A 355 -26.03 -37.04 -3.87
CA ILE A 355 -27.42 -37.19 -4.32
C ILE A 355 -27.47 -37.24 -5.84
N SER A 356 -26.72 -36.37 -6.53
CA SER A 356 -26.59 -36.38 -7.99
C SER A 356 -26.00 -37.70 -8.49
N ASP A 357 -24.94 -38.20 -7.87
CA ASP A 357 -24.31 -39.48 -8.21
C ASP A 357 -25.29 -40.66 -8.00
N LYS A 358 -26.11 -40.64 -6.94
CA LYS A 358 -27.19 -41.61 -6.73
C LYS A 358 -28.30 -41.51 -7.80
N LEU A 359 -28.74 -40.30 -8.16
CA LEU A 359 -29.75 -40.08 -9.20
C LEU A 359 -29.24 -40.51 -10.59
N VAL A 360 -27.98 -40.23 -10.91
CA VAL A 360 -27.33 -40.72 -12.12
C VAL A 360 -27.22 -42.25 -12.10
N GLY A 361 -26.84 -42.84 -10.97
CA GLY A 361 -26.84 -44.29 -10.77
C GLY A 361 -28.21 -44.93 -11.04
N GLN A 362 -29.27 -44.44 -10.38
CA GLN A 362 -30.66 -44.88 -10.60
C GLN A 362 -31.11 -44.71 -12.06
N ARG A 363 -30.72 -43.61 -12.70
CA ARG A 363 -31.00 -43.38 -14.12
C ARG A 363 -30.26 -44.39 -15.01
N THR A 364 -28.98 -44.66 -14.75
CA THR A 364 -28.20 -45.65 -15.50
C THR A 364 -28.70 -47.07 -15.26
N GLU A 365 -29.20 -47.40 -14.06
CA GLU A 365 -29.90 -48.65 -13.77
C GLU A 365 -31.19 -48.78 -14.60
N LEU A 366 -32.01 -47.72 -14.66
CA LEU A 366 -33.20 -47.67 -15.52
C LEU A 366 -32.84 -47.79 -17.01
N GLU A 367 -31.85 -47.04 -17.50
CA GLU A 367 -31.38 -47.11 -18.89
C GLU A 367 -30.86 -48.51 -19.25
N ASN A 368 -30.03 -49.12 -18.38
CA ASN A 368 -29.60 -50.50 -18.53
C ASN A 368 -30.79 -51.48 -18.54
N PHE A 369 -31.80 -51.26 -17.70
CA PHE A 369 -33.02 -52.03 -17.70
C PHE A 369 -33.79 -51.90 -19.03
N PHE A 370 -33.95 -50.69 -19.58
CA PHE A 370 -34.53 -50.46 -20.92
C PHE A 370 -33.74 -51.22 -22.00
N TYR A 371 -32.40 -51.16 -21.98
CA TYR A 371 -31.56 -51.90 -22.91
C TYR A 371 -31.72 -53.42 -22.78
N GLN A 372 -31.80 -53.95 -21.55
CA GLN A 372 -32.04 -55.38 -21.30
C GLN A 372 -33.42 -55.84 -21.78
N ALA A 373 -34.48 -55.06 -21.51
CA ALA A 373 -35.84 -55.33 -21.98
C ALA A 373 -35.91 -55.32 -23.51
N LEU A 374 -35.29 -54.33 -24.17
CA LEU A 374 -35.17 -54.29 -25.63
C LEU A 374 -34.36 -55.48 -26.18
N ALA A 375 -33.29 -55.88 -25.52
CA ALA A 375 -32.50 -57.06 -25.90
C ALA A 375 -33.25 -58.38 -25.68
N HIS A 376 -34.18 -58.45 -24.70
CA HIS A 376 -35.10 -59.58 -24.53
C HIS A 376 -36.08 -59.65 -25.70
N VAL A 377 -36.79 -58.56 -25.99
CA VAL A 377 -37.77 -58.51 -27.10
C VAL A 377 -37.10 -58.76 -28.45
N ARG A 378 -35.85 -58.30 -28.67
CA ARG A 378 -35.07 -58.66 -29.87
C ARG A 378 -34.76 -60.15 -29.96
N ARG A 379 -34.43 -60.81 -28.84
CA ARG A 379 -34.21 -62.27 -28.80
C ARG A 379 -35.51 -63.02 -29.09
N GLU A 380 -36.60 -62.69 -28.40
CA GLU A 380 -37.92 -63.27 -28.66
C GLU A 380 -38.35 -63.05 -30.12
N MET A 381 -38.18 -61.87 -30.70
CA MET A 381 -38.47 -61.63 -32.12
C MET A 381 -37.61 -62.47 -33.07
N LEU A 382 -36.33 -62.70 -32.73
CA LEU A 382 -35.44 -63.56 -33.52
C LEU A 382 -35.80 -65.03 -33.35
N GLU A 383 -36.27 -65.45 -32.18
CA GLU A 383 -36.73 -66.80 -31.88
C GLU A 383 -38.11 -67.08 -32.49
N GLU A 384 -39.05 -66.13 -32.45
CA GLU A 384 -40.31 -66.16 -33.19
C GLU A 384 -40.08 -66.19 -34.71
N ARG A 385 -39.10 -65.43 -35.23
CA ARG A 385 -38.69 -65.51 -36.65
C ARG A 385 -38.01 -66.82 -36.99
N ARG A 386 -37.17 -67.38 -36.10
CA ARG A 386 -36.59 -68.72 -36.29
C ARG A 386 -37.70 -69.77 -36.28
N ALA A 387 -38.63 -69.73 -35.34
CA ALA A 387 -39.78 -70.63 -35.26
C ALA A 387 -40.69 -70.54 -36.50
N LYS A 388 -40.97 -69.32 -37.01
CA LYS A 388 -41.65 -69.12 -38.31
C LYS A 388 -40.87 -69.66 -39.50
N ASN A 389 -39.54 -69.66 -39.43
CA ASN A 389 -38.64 -70.13 -40.48
C ASN A 389 -38.07 -71.54 -40.21
N HIS A 390 -38.67 -72.33 -39.30
CA HIS A 390 -38.34 -73.74 -39.04
C HIS A 390 -39.45 -74.69 -39.51
N SER A 391 -40.21 -74.26 -40.51
CA SER A 391 -40.91 -75.16 -41.44
C SER A 391 -40.15 -75.13 -42.77
N ILE A 392 -39.71 -76.32 -43.23
CA ILE A 392 -38.94 -76.59 -44.46
C ILE A 392 -37.42 -76.29 -44.36
N GLY A 393 -36.59 -77.33 -44.53
CA GLY A 393 -35.21 -77.18 -45.01
C GLY A 393 -34.09 -77.82 -44.16
N PHE A 394 -33.98 -79.16 -44.17
CA PHE A 394 -32.73 -79.84 -43.80
C PHE A 394 -31.58 -79.45 -44.75
N GLN A 395 -30.38 -79.18 -44.22
CA GLN A 395 -29.13 -79.86 -44.63
C GLN A 395 -27.89 -79.41 -43.83
N GLN A 396 -27.24 -80.36 -43.16
CA GLN A 396 -25.77 -80.42 -43.00
C GLN A 396 -25.16 -80.96 -44.34
N PRO A 397 -23.82 -80.97 -44.63
CA PRO A 397 -22.72 -81.06 -43.66
C PRO A 397 -21.29 -80.52 -44.03
N THR A 398 -20.35 -80.74 -43.09
CA THR A 398 -18.89 -81.03 -43.24
C THR A 398 -17.77 -79.95 -43.38
N LYS A 399 -16.70 -80.21 -42.58
CA LYS A 399 -15.23 -80.15 -42.87
C LYS A 399 -14.36 -78.87 -42.62
N LYS A 400 -13.80 -78.79 -41.40
CA LYS A 400 -12.38 -78.49 -41.01
C LYS A 400 -11.77 -77.10 -41.46
N PRO A 401 -10.44 -76.83 -41.47
CA PRO A 401 -9.77 -75.75 -40.67
C PRO A 401 -9.10 -74.66 -41.57
N PRO A 402 -8.07 -73.81 -41.19
CA PRO A 402 -7.25 -73.69 -39.96
C PRO A 402 -6.81 -72.27 -39.45
N TYR A 403 -6.08 -72.27 -38.31
CA TYR A 403 -5.03 -71.34 -37.79
C TYR A 403 -4.98 -69.80 -38.05
N THR A 404 -4.70 -69.08 -36.93
CA THR A 404 -3.90 -67.83 -36.75
C THR A 404 -4.29 -66.48 -37.38
N ALA A 405 -4.55 -65.50 -36.49
CA ALA A 405 -3.86 -64.19 -36.49
C ALA A 405 -3.87 -63.57 -35.07
N ARG A 406 -2.76 -63.68 -34.32
CA ARG A 406 -2.63 -63.15 -32.94
C ARG A 406 -1.97 -61.77 -32.96
N ILE A 407 -2.74 -60.72 -33.23
CA ILE A 407 -2.22 -59.34 -33.23
C ILE A 407 -2.06 -58.87 -31.78
N LYS A 408 -0.82 -58.65 -31.36
CA LYS A 408 -0.48 -57.98 -30.09
C LYS A 408 -0.50 -56.46 -30.32
N PRO A 409 -1.14 -55.64 -29.47
CA PRO A 409 -0.82 -54.21 -29.41
C PRO A 409 0.53 -54.02 -28.71
N HIS A 410 1.40 -53.21 -29.30
CA HIS A 410 2.69 -52.84 -28.73
C HIS A 410 2.52 -52.08 -27.40
N LYS A 411 3.33 -52.42 -26.40
CA LYS A 411 3.66 -51.54 -25.28
C LYS A 411 5.08 -51.04 -25.50
N GLU A 412 5.22 -49.83 -26.01
CA GLU A 412 6.46 -49.06 -25.88
C GLU A 412 6.33 -48.10 -24.69
N PRO A 413 7.23 -48.15 -23.70
CA PRO A 413 7.39 -47.07 -22.74
C PRO A 413 8.26 -45.99 -23.38
N LEU A 414 7.65 -44.93 -23.90
CA LEU A 414 8.40 -43.74 -24.30
C LEU A 414 8.91 -43.01 -23.06
N LEU A 415 10.24 -43.07 -22.88
CA LEU A 415 10.99 -42.21 -21.97
C LEU A 415 10.83 -40.74 -22.39
N ILE A 416 9.91 -40.02 -21.75
CA ILE A 416 9.96 -38.55 -21.72
C ILE A 416 10.90 -38.20 -20.57
N GLY A 417 12.11 -37.75 -20.93
CA GLY A 417 13.21 -37.62 -19.99
C GLY A 417 13.08 -36.42 -19.05
N ASP A 418 13.49 -36.65 -17.80
CA ASP A 418 13.84 -35.58 -16.86
C ASP A 418 15.03 -34.78 -17.40
N ARG A 419 14.74 -33.65 -18.06
CA ARG A 419 15.70 -32.56 -18.19
C ARG A 419 15.32 -31.48 -17.19
N GLY A 420 16.02 -31.48 -16.06
CA GLY A 420 15.94 -30.40 -15.08
C GLY A 420 16.39 -29.08 -15.72
N THR A 421 15.44 -28.23 -16.07
CA THR A 421 15.68 -26.80 -16.27
C THR A 421 15.95 -26.18 -14.91
N GLN A 422 17.22 -25.99 -14.59
CA GLN A 422 17.63 -25.15 -13.47
C GLN A 422 17.02 -23.76 -13.67
N LEU A 423 16.21 -23.32 -12.72
CA LEU A 423 15.73 -21.94 -12.66
C LEU A 423 16.90 -21.04 -12.28
N ALA A 424 17.50 -20.40 -13.28
CA ALA A 424 18.42 -19.30 -13.06
C ALA A 424 17.66 -18.14 -12.39
N LEU A 425 18.06 -17.81 -11.17
CA LEU A 425 17.56 -16.65 -10.44
C LEU A 425 17.93 -15.35 -11.19
N PRO A 426 17.10 -14.29 -11.09
CA PRO A 426 17.35 -13.04 -11.81
C PRO A 426 18.60 -12.33 -11.29
N VAL A 427 19.47 -11.93 -12.22
CA VAL A 427 20.60 -11.03 -11.96
C VAL A 427 20.06 -9.66 -11.51
N PRO A 428 20.53 -9.10 -10.38
CA PRO A 428 20.17 -7.73 -10.00
C PRO A 428 20.81 -6.73 -10.98
N SER A 429 19.97 -5.85 -11.53
CA SER A 429 20.41 -4.77 -12.41
C SER A 429 21.25 -3.76 -11.62
N SER A 430 22.58 -3.88 -11.71
CA SER A 430 23.51 -2.91 -11.15
C SER A 430 23.43 -1.60 -11.93
N ARG A 431 22.69 -0.64 -11.37
CA ARG A 431 22.56 0.72 -11.86
C ARG A 431 23.94 1.38 -11.87
N LYS A 432 24.53 1.53 -13.06
CA LYS A 432 25.77 2.30 -13.24
C LYS A 432 25.50 3.77 -12.87
N VAL A 433 25.85 4.14 -11.65
CA VAL A 433 26.05 5.55 -11.28
C VAL A 433 27.32 6.02 -11.98
N ALA A 434 27.20 7.09 -12.77
CA ALA A 434 28.36 7.75 -13.34
C ALA A 434 29.07 8.54 -12.23
N THR A 435 30.13 7.97 -11.66
CA THR A 435 31.07 8.74 -10.83
C THR A 435 31.97 9.56 -11.74
N GLU A 436 31.78 10.87 -11.75
CA GLU A 436 32.71 11.80 -12.39
C GLU A 436 34.13 11.61 -11.86
N LYS A 437 35.09 11.55 -12.80
CA LYS A 437 36.52 11.67 -12.47
C LYS A 437 36.85 13.12 -12.15
N VAL A 438 36.65 13.54 -10.91
CA VAL A 438 37.28 14.78 -10.42
C VAL A 438 38.72 14.46 -10.03
N SER A 439 39.63 14.73 -10.96
CA SER A 439 41.07 14.66 -10.77
C SER A 439 41.55 15.89 -10.00
N TRP A 440 41.90 15.74 -8.73
CA TRP A 440 42.81 16.67 -8.05
C TRP A 440 44.16 15.99 -7.83
N SER A 441 45.13 16.39 -8.65
CA SER A 441 46.54 16.08 -8.45
C SER A 441 47.04 16.76 -7.17
N SER A 442 47.25 16.01 -6.10
CA SER A 442 48.06 16.47 -4.97
C SER A 442 49.53 16.23 -5.27
N VAL A 443 50.35 17.23 -4.98
CA VAL A 443 51.78 17.30 -5.33
C VAL A 443 52.62 16.32 -4.52
N ASP A 444 53.62 15.72 -5.17
CA ASP A 444 54.68 14.93 -4.53
C ASP A 444 55.50 15.78 -3.55
N MET A 445 55.69 15.28 -2.33
CA MET A 445 56.91 15.51 -1.55
C MET A 445 57.31 14.21 -0.85
N ALA A 446 58.53 13.78 -1.12
CA ALA A 446 59.08 12.50 -0.68
C ALA A 446 59.79 12.60 0.68
N GLU A 447 59.90 11.44 1.35
CA GLU A 447 60.98 11.02 2.25
C GLU A 447 61.51 12.00 3.32
N ASN A 448 61.28 11.66 4.59
CA ASN A 448 62.29 10.85 5.30
C ASN A 448 61.87 10.36 6.71
N GLY A 449 62.43 9.21 7.11
CA GLY A 449 63.04 9.10 8.44
C GLY A 449 62.22 8.55 9.62
N MET A 450 62.18 7.21 9.74
CA MET A 450 62.32 6.42 10.98
C MET A 450 61.75 6.94 12.32
N GLY A 451 60.83 6.16 12.90
CA GLY A 451 60.54 6.20 14.34
C GLY A 451 59.38 5.31 14.74
N SER A 452 59.64 4.19 15.41
CA SER A 452 58.60 3.36 16.02
C SER A 452 57.94 4.08 17.20
N ASN A 453 56.60 4.00 17.34
CA ASN A 453 55.98 3.55 18.59
C ASN A 453 54.46 3.34 18.49
N VAL A 454 53.97 2.52 19.43
CA VAL A 454 52.61 2.00 19.64
C VAL A 454 51.52 3.10 19.66
N PRO A 455 50.31 2.85 19.12
CA PRO A 455 49.19 3.80 19.23
C PRO A 455 48.59 3.82 20.64
N SER A 456 48.99 4.81 21.45
CA SER A 456 48.25 5.20 22.65
C SER A 456 47.24 6.33 22.33
N LEU A 457 46.04 6.21 22.89
CA LEU A 457 44.95 7.19 22.73
C LEU A 457 45.37 8.59 23.24
N PRO A 458 44.96 9.69 22.58
CA PRO A 458 45.21 11.02 23.09
C PRO A 458 44.32 11.30 24.31
N MET A 459 44.93 11.38 25.50
CA MET A 459 44.26 11.97 26.65
C MET A 459 44.06 13.46 26.42
N ILE A 460 42.82 13.93 26.64
CA ILE A 460 42.50 15.35 26.65
C ILE A 460 43.14 15.97 27.89
N ALA A 461 44.22 16.73 27.69
CA ALA A 461 44.83 17.52 28.75
C ALA A 461 43.92 18.70 29.09
N MET A 462 43.31 18.67 30.28
CA MET A 462 42.62 19.82 30.86
C MET A 462 43.66 20.88 31.20
N GLY A 463 43.86 21.85 30.30
CA GLY A 463 44.73 22.99 30.53
C GLY A 463 44.19 23.84 31.68
N GLY A 464 44.89 23.83 32.81
CA GLY A 464 44.66 24.77 33.90
C GLY A 464 45.11 26.17 33.47
N GLY A 465 44.19 26.95 32.91
CA GLY A 465 44.40 28.36 32.60
C GLY A 465 44.05 29.23 33.80
N ASP A 466 44.97 30.11 34.20
CA ASP A 466 44.73 31.10 35.26
C ASP A 466 43.54 32.02 34.90
N VAL A 467 42.63 32.18 35.86
CA VAL A 467 41.37 32.92 35.66
C VAL A 467 41.62 34.42 35.74
N ASN A 468 41.65 35.08 34.57
CA ASN A 468 41.66 36.54 34.45
C ASN A 468 40.23 37.09 34.67
N PRO A 469 39.93 37.87 35.73
CA PRO A 469 38.55 38.06 36.20
C PRO A 469 37.93 39.40 35.77
N HIS A 470 37.93 39.74 34.46
CA HIS A 470 37.24 40.94 33.97
C HIS A 470 36.46 40.75 32.66
N GLY A 471 35.13 40.90 32.76
CA GLY A 471 34.30 41.54 31.75
C GLY A 471 33.76 40.70 30.59
N VAL A 472 32.69 39.94 30.84
CA VAL A 472 31.77 39.49 29.77
C VAL A 472 30.33 39.75 30.21
N TYR A 473 29.60 40.57 29.43
CA TYR A 473 28.15 40.74 29.57
C TYR A 473 27.43 39.53 28.95
N PRO A 474 26.32 39.04 29.53
CA PRO A 474 25.57 37.94 28.92
C PRO A 474 24.88 38.40 27.63
N SER A 475 25.08 37.63 26.56
CA SER A 475 24.38 37.80 25.30
C SER A 475 22.90 37.41 25.45
N SER A 476 22.01 38.16 24.81
CA SER A 476 20.56 37.92 24.87
C SER A 476 20.17 36.57 24.25
N VAL A 477 19.48 35.74 25.02
CA VAL A 477 18.95 34.43 24.56
C VAL A 477 17.85 34.65 23.52
N PRO A 478 17.87 33.96 22.36
CA PRO A 478 16.76 33.96 21.42
C PRO A 478 15.53 33.28 22.03
N GLN A 479 14.43 34.01 22.11
CA GLN A 479 13.16 33.53 22.64
C GLN A 479 12.52 32.55 21.65
N TRP A 480 12.50 31.25 22.00
CA TRP A 480 11.80 30.22 21.23
C TRP A 480 10.28 30.36 21.45
N SER A 481 9.60 31.08 20.56
CA SER A 481 8.14 31.14 20.52
C SER A 481 7.57 29.92 19.80
N SER A 482 7.07 28.93 20.54
CA SER A 482 6.30 27.81 19.98
C SER A 482 5.00 28.30 19.34
N PRO A 483 4.64 27.85 18.12
CA PRO A 483 3.33 28.13 17.57
C PRO A 483 2.25 27.27 18.23
N SER A 484 1.12 27.95 18.49
CA SER A 484 -0.17 27.42 18.92
C SER A 484 -0.52 26.05 18.32
N SER A 485 -0.95 25.12 19.18
CA SER A 485 -1.57 23.86 18.76
C SER A 485 -3.08 23.98 18.87
N ASP A 486 -3.74 24.20 17.73
CA ASP A 486 -5.15 23.94 17.51
C ASP A 486 -5.23 22.94 16.35
N ALA A 487 -5.55 21.67 16.61
CA ALA A 487 -6.92 21.15 16.76
C ALA A 487 -7.63 20.94 15.40
N TYR A 488 -7.38 19.78 14.78
CA TYR A 488 -8.36 19.10 13.94
C TYR A 488 -8.38 17.60 14.24
N GLU A 489 -9.57 17.12 14.59
CA GLU A 489 -9.94 15.70 14.67
C GLU A 489 -10.20 15.14 13.25
N GLY A 490 -10.26 13.80 13.13
CA GLY A 490 -10.45 13.09 11.85
C GLY A 490 -9.44 11.95 11.71
N ASP A 491 -9.58 10.84 12.43
CA ASP A 491 -10.50 9.75 12.05
C ASP A 491 -10.50 9.46 10.54
N HIS A 492 -9.68 8.49 10.12
CA HIS A 492 -10.19 7.21 9.59
C HIS A 492 -9.02 6.25 9.29
N TYR A 493 -8.90 5.20 10.10
CA TYR A 493 -8.12 4.02 9.73
C TYR A 493 -8.94 3.18 8.73
N ALA A 494 -8.33 2.82 7.60
CA ALA A 494 -8.87 1.81 6.68
C ALA A 494 -7.73 0.90 6.20
N LEU A 495 -7.46 -0.16 6.99
CA LEU A 495 -6.68 -1.30 6.50
C LEU A 495 -7.40 -1.96 5.33
N VAL A 496 -6.73 -2.08 4.18
CA VAL A 496 -7.07 -3.09 3.18
C VAL A 496 -5.83 -3.93 2.91
N ALA A 497 -5.77 -5.08 3.59
CA ALA A 497 -4.89 -6.16 3.24
C ALA A 497 -5.65 -7.10 2.28
N GLU A 498 -5.23 -7.13 1.01
CA GLU A 498 -5.52 -8.20 0.05
C GLU A 498 -4.51 -8.05 -1.12
N GLY A 499 -4.11 -9.09 -1.85
CA GLY A 499 -4.58 -10.46 -1.85
C GLY A 499 -4.16 -11.07 -3.19
N SER A 500 -3.14 -11.91 -3.20
CA SER A 500 -2.51 -12.44 -4.43
C SER A 500 -3.42 -13.45 -5.16
N ASN A 501 -4.33 -12.93 -5.98
CA ASN A 501 -5.20 -13.74 -6.81
C ASN A 501 -4.48 -14.27 -8.06
N LEU A 502 -3.85 -15.43 -7.90
CA LEU A 502 -3.36 -16.27 -8.98
C LEU A 502 -4.49 -16.59 -9.97
N ARG A 503 -4.27 -16.19 -11.23
CA ARG A 503 -5.18 -16.39 -12.36
C ARG A 503 -5.34 -17.89 -12.67
N ARG A 504 -6.27 -18.58 -11.99
CA ARG A 504 -6.65 -19.97 -12.28
C ARG A 504 -7.73 -19.98 -13.36
N GLY A 505 -7.32 -20.13 -14.61
CA GLY A 505 -8.24 -20.24 -15.74
C GLY A 505 -7.60 -20.91 -16.94
N GLU A 506 -7.30 -22.20 -16.83
CA GLU A 506 -7.00 -23.12 -17.96
C GLU A 506 -6.83 -24.57 -17.45
N LEU A 507 -7.95 -25.25 -17.20
CA LEU A 507 -8.03 -26.72 -17.14
C LEU A 507 -9.30 -27.13 -17.89
N LEU A 508 -9.15 -27.34 -19.20
CA LEU A 508 -9.02 -28.66 -19.82
C LEU A 508 -10.34 -29.42 -19.92
N SER A 509 -10.91 -29.35 -21.13
CA SER A 509 -11.94 -30.24 -21.65
C SER A 509 -11.52 -31.70 -21.54
N ILE A 510 -12.43 -32.55 -21.04
CA ILE A 510 -12.21 -34.00 -20.91
C ILE A 510 -12.30 -34.66 -22.29
N PRO A 511 -11.19 -35.23 -22.83
CA PRO A 511 -11.22 -35.91 -24.10
C PRO A 511 -11.35 -37.42 -23.86
N ASN A 512 -12.58 -37.93 -23.67
CA ASN A 512 -13.02 -39.33 -23.90
C ASN A 512 -14.44 -39.60 -23.37
N ALA A 513 -15.42 -38.76 -23.72
CA ALA A 513 -16.81 -39.18 -23.67
C ALA A 513 -17.12 -40.05 -24.92
N PRO A 514 -17.67 -41.27 -24.79
CA PRO A 514 -18.07 -42.09 -25.94
C PRO A 514 -19.04 -41.31 -26.83
N LYS A 515 -18.76 -41.25 -28.13
CA LYS A 515 -19.60 -40.50 -29.08
C LYS A 515 -20.91 -41.27 -29.28
N LEU A 516 -22.03 -40.56 -29.19
CA LEU A 516 -23.41 -41.08 -29.32
C LEU A 516 -23.72 -41.81 -30.65
N LYS A 517 -22.75 -41.91 -31.57
CA LYS A 517 -22.88 -42.55 -32.89
C LYS A 517 -22.64 -44.06 -32.87
N ASP A 518 -22.01 -44.60 -31.82
CA ASP A 518 -21.71 -46.04 -31.71
C ASP A 518 -22.87 -46.85 -31.08
N LEU A 519 -23.85 -46.15 -30.49
CA LEU A 519 -25.15 -46.72 -30.20
C LEU A 519 -25.99 -46.68 -31.48
N GLN A 520 -26.14 -47.84 -32.15
CA GLN A 520 -27.09 -47.98 -33.25
C GLN A 520 -28.48 -47.55 -32.76
N SER A 521 -28.92 -46.37 -33.20
CA SER A 521 -30.22 -45.80 -32.89
C SER A 521 -31.29 -46.63 -33.57
N VAL A 522 -31.80 -47.64 -32.86
CA VAL A 522 -33.04 -48.32 -33.25
C VAL A 522 -34.15 -47.31 -33.07
N GLU A 523 -34.54 -46.66 -34.18
CA GLU A 523 -35.66 -45.76 -34.21
C GLU A 523 -36.91 -46.48 -33.69
N ILE A 524 -37.40 -46.01 -32.54
CA ILE A 524 -38.63 -46.51 -31.92
C ILE A 524 -39.78 -46.46 -32.95
N SER A 525 -39.76 -45.47 -33.85
CA SER A 525 -40.58 -45.35 -35.06
C SER A 525 -40.81 -46.70 -35.77
N GLN A 526 -39.74 -47.46 -36.03
CA GLN A 526 -39.74 -48.68 -36.84
C GLN A 526 -40.22 -49.94 -36.11
N MET A 527 -40.43 -49.89 -34.79
CA MET A 527 -41.01 -51.02 -34.05
C MET A 527 -42.53 -51.10 -34.28
N SER A 528 -43.06 -52.31 -34.53
CA SER A 528 -44.50 -52.54 -34.59
C SER A 528 -45.17 -52.21 -33.25
N TRP A 529 -46.45 -51.86 -33.29
CA TRP A 529 -47.19 -51.48 -32.08
C TRP A 529 -47.20 -52.60 -31.04
N SER A 530 -47.39 -53.85 -31.46
CA SER A 530 -47.28 -55.05 -30.60
C SER A 530 -45.94 -55.17 -29.86
N ASN A 531 -44.83 -54.81 -30.51
CA ASN A 531 -43.50 -54.89 -29.91
C ASN A 531 -43.22 -53.69 -28.98
N LYS A 532 -43.77 -52.50 -29.30
CA LYS A 532 -43.80 -51.34 -28.39
C LYS A 532 -44.59 -51.67 -27.12
N GLU A 533 -45.75 -52.29 -27.28
CA GLU A 533 -46.60 -52.72 -26.17
C GLU A 533 -45.90 -53.78 -25.31
N ARG A 534 -45.29 -54.82 -25.91
CA ARG A 534 -44.51 -55.82 -25.16
C ARG A 534 -43.35 -55.21 -24.36
N VAL A 535 -42.63 -54.23 -24.93
CA VAL A 535 -41.60 -53.47 -24.20
C VAL A 535 -42.22 -52.72 -23.02
N LEU A 536 -43.35 -52.03 -23.20
CA LEU A 536 -44.08 -51.32 -22.14
C LEU A 536 -44.62 -52.28 -21.06
N GLN A 537 -45.14 -53.44 -21.43
CA GLN A 537 -45.63 -54.45 -20.49
C GLN A 537 -44.50 -55.08 -19.66
N LEU A 538 -43.32 -55.32 -20.27
CA LEU A 538 -42.11 -55.75 -19.55
C LEU A 538 -41.60 -54.66 -18.60
N LEU A 539 -41.63 -53.39 -19.02
CA LEU A 539 -41.34 -52.23 -18.17
C LEU A 539 -42.26 -52.17 -16.95
N PHE A 540 -43.58 -52.21 -17.15
CA PHE A 540 -44.54 -52.16 -16.05
C PHE A 540 -44.45 -53.38 -15.13
N ASN A 541 -44.24 -54.59 -15.67
CA ASN A 541 -44.05 -55.79 -14.84
C ASN A 541 -42.77 -55.73 -13.98
N CYS A 542 -41.72 -55.07 -14.44
CA CYS A 542 -40.48 -54.94 -13.67
C CYS A 542 -40.54 -53.77 -12.68
N LEU A 543 -41.13 -52.62 -13.04
CA LEU A 543 -41.44 -51.53 -12.11
C LEU A 543 -42.29 -52.03 -10.92
N ASN A 544 -43.31 -52.86 -11.19
CA ASN A 544 -44.16 -53.44 -10.16
C ASN A 544 -43.46 -54.52 -9.30
N LYS A 545 -42.35 -55.10 -9.77
CA LYS A 545 -41.55 -56.09 -9.00
C LYS A 545 -40.40 -55.44 -8.22
N GLY A 546 -39.80 -54.36 -8.74
CA GLY A 546 -38.62 -53.70 -8.16
C GLY A 546 -38.85 -53.04 -6.81
N ASN A 547 -40.06 -52.53 -6.53
CA ASN A 547 -40.37 -51.84 -5.27
C ASN A 547 -40.44 -52.74 -4.02
N SER A 548 -40.17 -54.05 -4.15
CA SER A 548 -40.25 -55.02 -3.03
C SER A 548 -38.93 -55.26 -2.30
N VAL A 549 -37.79 -54.83 -2.84
CA VAL A 549 -36.46 -55.12 -2.27
C VAL A 549 -35.62 -53.85 -2.18
N LEU A 550 -35.63 -53.23 -1.00
CA LEU A 550 -34.46 -52.63 -0.31
C LEU A 550 -34.92 -51.99 1.01
N LYS A 551 -35.03 -52.80 2.07
CA LYS A 551 -34.95 -52.25 3.43
C LYS A 551 -33.53 -51.69 3.61
N PRO A 552 -33.33 -50.41 3.95
CA PRO A 552 -32.00 -49.90 4.20
C PRO A 552 -31.47 -50.52 5.49
N THR A 553 -30.45 -51.37 5.37
CA THR A 553 -29.67 -51.86 6.50
C THR A 553 -29.07 -50.66 7.21
N ARG A 554 -29.51 -50.39 8.45
CA ARG A 554 -28.87 -49.41 9.33
C ARG A 554 -27.42 -49.84 9.53
N LEU A 555 -26.48 -48.99 9.13
CA LEU A 555 -25.05 -49.24 9.25
C LEU A 555 -24.44 -48.08 10.03
N GLY A 556 -23.79 -48.41 11.16
CA GLY A 556 -22.81 -47.59 11.85
C GLY A 556 -23.19 -46.15 12.18
N SER A 557 -23.85 -45.96 13.33
CA SER A 557 -23.74 -44.70 14.09
C SER A 557 -22.84 -44.97 15.29
N GLU A 558 -21.53 -44.81 15.12
CA GLU A 558 -20.54 -44.69 16.19
C GLU A 558 -19.27 -44.05 15.62
N ASP A 559 -18.52 -43.35 16.46
CA ASP A 559 -17.29 -42.59 16.17
C ASP A 559 -17.39 -41.45 15.14
N ASP A 560 -17.83 -40.27 15.63
CA ASP A 560 -17.00 -39.05 15.58
C ASP A 560 -17.57 -37.97 16.51
N ALA A 561 -17.36 -38.15 17.82
CA ALA A 561 -17.81 -37.23 18.87
C ALA A 561 -16.70 -36.90 19.88
N GLN A 562 -15.49 -36.56 19.38
CA GLN A 562 -14.37 -36.10 20.21
C GLN A 562 -13.63 -34.91 19.57
N PHE A 563 -14.22 -33.71 19.61
CA PHE A 563 -13.47 -32.47 19.28
C PHE A 563 -13.86 -31.22 20.08
N LEU A 564 -14.40 -31.37 21.30
CA LEU A 564 -14.72 -30.26 22.21
C LEU A 564 -14.38 -30.57 23.69
N SER A 565 -13.14 -30.97 23.96
CA SER A 565 -12.63 -31.18 25.33
C SER A 565 -11.15 -30.79 25.50
N MET A 566 -10.85 -29.49 25.40
CA MET A 566 -9.63 -28.89 25.95
C MET A 566 -10.01 -27.59 26.66
N LEU A 567 -10.11 -27.68 27.98
CA LEU A 567 -10.37 -26.59 28.92
C LEU A 567 -9.30 -26.68 30.01
N SER A 568 -8.95 -25.53 30.62
CA SER A 568 -7.81 -25.31 31.53
C SER A 568 -6.43 -25.25 30.85
N SER A 569 -5.48 -24.42 31.29
CA SER A 569 -5.42 -23.68 32.57
C SER A 569 -5.21 -22.17 32.42
N PRO A 570 -5.69 -21.35 33.38
CA PRO A 570 -5.14 -20.02 33.63
C PRO A 570 -3.88 -20.12 34.49
N THR A 571 -2.86 -19.31 34.18
CA THR A 571 -1.68 -19.11 35.05
C THR A 571 -1.89 -17.88 35.93
N PRO A 572 -2.06 -18.03 37.26
CA PRO A 572 -1.63 -17.04 38.24
C PRO A 572 -0.13 -17.23 38.56
N ASP A 573 0.40 -16.37 39.43
CA ASP A 573 1.77 -16.33 39.96
C ASP A 573 2.86 -15.82 38.97
N ALA A 574 3.80 -14.93 39.36
CA ALA A 574 3.92 -14.11 40.57
C ALA A 574 4.90 -12.92 40.33
N HIS A 575 5.03 -12.09 41.37
CA HIS A 575 6.01 -11.01 41.63
C HIS A 575 5.57 -9.64 41.11
N THR A 576 5.25 -8.63 41.95
CA THR A 576 5.66 -8.32 43.33
C THR A 576 7.17 -8.17 43.50
N PHE A 577 7.68 -6.99 43.15
CA PHE A 577 8.85 -6.40 43.80
C PHE A 577 8.49 -5.00 44.30
N ILE A 578 8.66 -4.81 45.62
CA ILE A 578 8.74 -3.51 46.29
C ILE A 578 10.12 -3.48 46.95
N THR A 579 10.93 -2.50 46.56
CA THR A 579 12.17 -1.95 47.16
C THR A 579 12.82 -1.14 46.03
N GLU A 580 13.20 0.13 46.18
CA GLU A 580 13.33 0.99 47.35
C GLU A 580 12.80 2.40 47.04
#